data_AF-A0A1H0N3Y5-F1
#
_entry.id   AF-A0A1H0N3Y5-F1
#
_cell.length_a   1.000
_cell.length_b   1.000
_cell.length_c   1.000
_cell.angle_alpha   90.00
_cell.angle_beta   90.00
_cell.angle_gamma   90.00
#
_symmetry.space_group_name_H-M   'P 1'
#
loop_
_entity.id
_entity.type
_entity.pdbx_description
1 polymer ?
#
loop_
_entity_poly.entity_id
_entity_poly.type
_entity_poly.pdbx_seq_one_letter_code
_entity_poly.pdbx_strand_id
1 'polypeptide(L)'
;MVSGHDPDAYFVVDDGTGVHDIVAVRGNGSLIGRVEVQGMSAGNAEALSAGPCGDRGGRCFYVGDIGDNAVKRSRISVYRLDEPSLRPLPATPVAADRWDYVYPDGPHNAEAMLVDADGSLLIITKSARNDAGVVPPHRIYRASPGGGTLTYLSSFTPPAPSRSAQSLFTGTVVTDAAASNGRVLILTYDEVTQYAAPKAGAALADFASWPHRELPDPPMIQTEGIAFQTAGCGYEVTSEQGPAGTRSAMAAVLCR
;
A
#
# COMPACT_ATOMS: atom_id res chain seq x y z
N MET A 1 -6.55 -0.75 -3.06
CA MET A 1 -6.96 0.64 -3.43
C MET A 1 -8.40 0.73 -3.95
N VAL A 2 -8.99 1.94 -4.04
CA VAL A 2 -10.33 2.19 -4.65
C VAL A 2 -10.24 2.73 -6.08
N SER A 3 -11.22 2.40 -6.94
CA SER A 3 -11.36 2.96 -8.29
C SER A 3 -11.86 4.40 -8.26
N GLY A 4 -11.33 5.24 -9.14
CA GLY A 4 -11.83 6.57 -9.46
C GLY A 4 -12.97 6.58 -10.47
N HIS A 5 -13.25 5.45 -11.15
CA HIS A 5 -14.33 5.31 -12.13
C HIS A 5 -15.60 4.65 -11.57
N ASP A 6 -15.47 3.77 -10.58
CA ASP A 6 -16.58 3.05 -9.95
C ASP A 6 -16.37 3.06 -8.41
N PRO A 7 -17.13 3.87 -7.65
CA PRO A 7 -16.90 4.05 -6.22
C PRO A 7 -17.09 2.78 -5.38
N ASP A 8 -17.78 1.78 -5.92
CA ASP A 8 -18.04 0.48 -5.29
C ASP A 8 -17.04 -0.61 -5.73
N ALA A 9 -15.99 -0.23 -6.47
CA ALA A 9 -14.96 -1.13 -6.95
C ALA A 9 -13.60 -0.83 -6.32
N TYR A 10 -12.92 -1.90 -5.93
CA TYR A 10 -11.59 -1.89 -5.35
C TYR A 10 -10.67 -2.74 -6.21
N PHE A 11 -9.39 -2.41 -6.18
CA PHE A 11 -8.34 -3.23 -6.76
C PHE A 11 -7.42 -3.73 -5.67
N VAL A 12 -7.06 -5.01 -5.79
CA VAL A 12 -6.11 -5.71 -4.93
C VAL A 12 -5.04 -6.35 -5.81
N VAL A 13 -3.88 -6.63 -5.21
CA VAL A 13 -2.79 -7.38 -5.84
C VAL A 13 -2.47 -8.58 -4.96
N ASP A 14 -2.06 -9.67 -5.59
CA ASP A 14 -1.60 -10.90 -4.93
C ASP A 14 -0.09 -10.78 -4.65
N ASP A 15 0.38 -11.34 -3.53
CA ASP A 15 1.77 -11.29 -3.08
C ASP A 15 2.61 -12.49 -3.56
N GLY A 16 2.01 -13.40 -4.32
CA GLY A 16 2.67 -14.55 -4.91
C GLY A 16 3.79 -14.21 -5.91
N THR A 17 4.65 -15.19 -6.18
CA THR A 17 5.69 -15.06 -7.21
C THR A 17 5.11 -15.19 -8.62
N GLY A 18 5.51 -14.30 -9.53
CA GLY A 18 5.07 -14.30 -10.93
C GLY A 18 3.74 -13.59 -11.17
N VAL A 19 3.28 -12.78 -10.22
CA VAL A 19 2.04 -12.00 -10.34
C VAL A 19 2.18 -11.00 -11.48
N HIS A 20 1.20 -11.01 -12.39
CA HIS A 20 1.18 -10.25 -13.64
C HIS A 20 -0.15 -9.52 -13.87
N ASP A 21 -1.04 -9.54 -12.89
CA ASP A 21 -2.33 -8.87 -12.93
C ASP A 21 -2.64 -8.15 -11.61
N ILE A 22 -3.66 -7.28 -11.68
CA ILE A 22 -4.38 -6.77 -10.51
C ILE A 22 -5.83 -7.24 -10.60
N VAL A 23 -6.46 -7.45 -9.45
CA VAL A 23 -7.82 -8.00 -9.37
C VAL A 23 -8.80 -6.92 -8.95
N ALA A 24 -9.83 -6.70 -9.77
CA ALA A 24 -10.94 -5.83 -9.46
C ALA A 24 -12.03 -6.59 -8.70
N VAL A 25 -12.47 -6.06 -7.56
CA VAL A 25 -13.47 -6.65 -6.66
C VAL A 25 -14.48 -5.61 -6.21
N ARG A 26 -15.66 -6.05 -5.76
CA ARG A 26 -16.62 -5.21 -5.04
C ARG A 26 -16.24 -5.12 -3.56
N GLY A 27 -16.82 -4.18 -2.81
CA GLY A 27 -16.59 -4.05 -1.36
C GLY A 27 -16.96 -5.28 -0.53
N ASN A 28 -17.78 -6.20 -1.06
CA ASN A 28 -18.06 -7.49 -0.42
C ASN A 28 -17.08 -8.62 -0.83
N GLY A 29 -16.01 -8.29 -1.56
CA GLY A 29 -15.03 -9.24 -2.09
C GLY A 29 -15.43 -9.98 -3.36
N SER A 30 -16.62 -9.74 -3.94
CA SER A 30 -17.02 -10.42 -5.17
C SER A 30 -16.17 -9.97 -6.37
N LEU A 31 -15.68 -10.92 -7.16
CA LEU A 31 -14.86 -10.66 -8.34
C LEU A 31 -15.61 -9.86 -9.41
N ILE A 32 -14.98 -8.78 -9.89
CA ILE A 32 -15.38 -8.06 -11.10
C ILE A 32 -14.60 -8.60 -12.30
N GLY A 33 -13.27 -8.72 -12.15
CA GLY A 33 -12.39 -9.20 -13.22
C GLY A 33 -10.91 -9.05 -12.86
N ARG A 34 -10.05 -9.51 -13.76
CA ARG A 34 -8.58 -9.36 -13.68
C ARG A 34 -8.12 -8.41 -14.76
N VAL A 35 -7.14 -7.58 -14.45
CA VAL A 35 -6.50 -6.66 -15.39
C VAL A 35 -5.04 -7.06 -15.49
N GLU A 36 -4.68 -7.68 -16.61
CA GLU A 36 -3.28 -8.00 -16.91
C GLU A 36 -2.48 -6.71 -17.11
N VAL A 37 -1.30 -6.65 -16.49
CA VAL A 37 -0.39 -5.51 -16.57
C VAL A 37 0.76 -5.88 -17.51
N GLN A 38 0.87 -5.18 -18.62
CA GLN A 38 1.84 -5.52 -19.67
C GLN A 38 3.27 -5.47 -19.14
N GLY A 39 3.98 -6.60 -19.25
CA GLY A 39 5.38 -6.73 -18.81
C GLY A 39 5.55 -6.89 -17.30
N MET A 40 4.46 -7.00 -16.53
CA MET A 40 4.52 -7.30 -15.10
C MET A 40 4.80 -8.78 -14.87
N SER A 41 5.72 -9.04 -13.94
CA SER A 41 6.03 -10.36 -13.41
C SER A 41 6.68 -10.13 -12.04
N ALA A 42 5.88 -9.69 -11.08
CA ALA A 42 6.33 -9.32 -9.75
C ALA A 42 6.85 -10.56 -9.00
N GLY A 43 7.99 -10.40 -8.32
CA GLY A 43 8.55 -11.46 -7.47
C GLY A 43 7.87 -11.52 -6.10
N ASN A 44 7.51 -10.35 -5.57
CA ASN A 44 6.77 -10.16 -4.34
C ASN A 44 6.07 -8.78 -4.37
N ALA A 45 4.84 -8.74 -4.88
CA ALA A 45 4.06 -7.51 -4.95
C ALA A 45 3.38 -7.23 -3.61
N GLU A 46 3.73 -6.12 -2.98
CA GLU A 46 3.31 -5.82 -1.59
C GLU A 46 2.56 -4.48 -1.49
N ALA A 47 2.40 -3.75 -2.60
CA ALA A 47 1.72 -2.47 -2.56
C ALA A 47 0.93 -2.19 -3.83
N LEU A 48 -0.24 -1.59 -3.67
CA LEU A 48 -1.08 -1.14 -4.76
C LEU A 48 -1.73 0.20 -4.44
N SER A 49 -1.21 1.26 -5.05
CA SER A 49 -1.60 2.64 -4.74
C SER A 49 -2.04 3.37 -5.99
N ALA A 50 -2.79 4.46 -5.83
CA ALA A 50 -3.18 5.30 -6.95
C ALA A 50 -3.09 6.78 -6.61
N GLY A 51 -2.80 7.56 -7.64
CA GLY A 51 -2.61 9.00 -7.53
C GLY A 51 -2.43 9.64 -8.90
N PRO A 52 -2.04 10.91 -8.96
CA PRO A 52 -1.72 11.57 -10.21
C PRO A 52 -0.63 10.81 -10.98
N CYS A 53 -0.73 10.75 -12.29
CA CYS A 53 0.31 10.12 -13.11
C CYS A 53 1.64 10.90 -13.14
N GLY A 54 1.71 12.08 -12.51
CA GLY A 54 2.90 12.93 -12.48
C GLY A 54 3.10 13.71 -13.78
N ASP A 55 4.04 13.26 -14.62
CA ASP A 55 4.36 13.85 -15.92
C ASP A 55 3.26 13.66 -16.97
N ARG A 56 2.34 12.72 -16.73
CA ARG A 56 1.13 12.52 -17.53
C ARG A 56 -0.07 13.11 -16.80
N GLY A 57 -1.04 13.66 -17.55
CA GLY A 57 -2.33 14.01 -16.97
C GLY A 57 -3.13 12.75 -16.59
N GLY A 58 -4.00 12.86 -15.60
CA GLY A 58 -4.90 11.78 -15.20
C GLY A 58 -4.48 11.04 -13.93
N ARG A 59 -5.14 9.90 -13.68
CA ARG A 59 -4.93 9.04 -12.51
C ARG A 59 -4.25 7.74 -12.94
N CYS A 60 -3.22 7.37 -12.21
CA CYS A 60 -2.45 6.16 -12.45
C CYS A 60 -2.54 5.24 -11.25
N PHE A 61 -2.40 3.95 -11.53
CA PHE A 61 -2.16 2.90 -10.56
C PHE A 61 -0.67 2.59 -10.53
N TYR A 62 -0.19 2.24 -9.34
CA TYR A 62 1.20 1.91 -9.06
C TYR A 62 1.21 0.59 -8.32
N VAL A 63 1.76 -0.45 -8.96
CA VAL A 63 1.95 -1.78 -8.37
C VAL A 63 3.39 -1.92 -7.93
N GLY A 64 3.63 -2.11 -6.64
CA GLY A 64 4.97 -2.23 -6.06
C GLY A 64 5.41 -3.67 -5.89
N ASP A 65 6.36 -4.13 -6.72
CA ASP A 65 7.20 -5.32 -6.45
C ASP A 65 8.35 -4.91 -5.52
N ILE A 66 7.96 -4.60 -4.27
CA ILE A 66 8.80 -3.95 -3.26
C ILE A 66 9.10 -4.85 -2.05
N GLY A 67 8.51 -6.04 -2.02
CA GLY A 67 8.75 -7.03 -0.98
C GLY A 67 10.08 -7.75 -1.14
N ASP A 68 10.72 -8.02 -0.01
CA ASP A 68 12.00 -8.71 0.12
C ASP A 68 12.19 -9.27 1.53
N ASN A 69 11.37 -10.25 1.92
CA ASN A 69 11.46 -10.94 3.23
C ASN A 69 12.87 -11.47 3.55
N ALA A 70 13.68 -11.79 2.54
CA ALA A 70 15.05 -12.28 2.70
C ALA A 70 16.13 -11.18 2.62
N VAL A 71 15.74 -9.92 2.42
CA VAL A 71 16.61 -8.72 2.38
C VAL A 71 17.83 -8.91 1.45
N LYS A 72 17.57 -9.43 0.25
CA LYS A 72 18.60 -9.84 -0.73
C LYS A 72 18.45 -9.20 -2.10
N ARG A 73 17.34 -8.51 -2.38
CA ARG A 73 17.05 -7.92 -3.68
C ARG A 73 17.89 -6.65 -3.85
N SER A 74 18.72 -6.64 -4.89
CA SER A 74 19.53 -5.46 -5.24
C SER A 74 18.70 -4.32 -5.84
N ARG A 75 17.45 -4.59 -6.24
CA ARG A 75 16.49 -3.60 -6.73
C ARG A 75 15.06 -4.03 -6.42
N ILE A 76 14.18 -3.05 -6.32
CA ILE A 76 12.72 -3.20 -6.34
C ILE A 76 12.18 -2.61 -7.64
N SER A 77 10.93 -2.94 -7.98
CA SER A 77 10.28 -2.41 -9.17
C SER A 77 8.89 -1.86 -8.85
N VAL A 78 8.50 -0.79 -9.54
CA VAL A 78 7.13 -0.28 -9.51
C VAL A 78 6.59 -0.23 -10.93
N TYR A 79 5.40 -0.77 -11.13
CA TYR A 79 4.68 -0.73 -12.40
C TYR A 79 3.65 0.39 -12.36
N ARG A 80 3.80 1.39 -13.22
CA ARG A 80 2.86 2.50 -13.36
C ARG A 80 2.00 2.31 -14.61
N LEU A 81 0.69 2.20 -14.42
CA LEU A 81 -0.30 2.10 -15.50
C LEU A 81 -1.38 3.17 -15.32
N ASP A 82 -1.98 3.61 -16.42
CA ASP A 82 -3.17 4.46 -16.32
C ASP A 82 -4.30 3.65 -15.65
N GLU A 83 -5.17 4.32 -14.89
CA GLU A 83 -6.27 3.63 -14.23
C GLU A 83 -7.13 2.86 -15.28
N PRO A 84 -7.29 1.53 -15.14
CA PRO A 84 -8.07 0.76 -16.08
C PRO A 84 -9.57 1.04 -15.94
N SER A 85 -10.27 1.17 -17.06
CA SER A 85 -11.73 1.14 -17.07
C SER A 85 -12.22 -0.25 -16.66
N LEU A 86 -13.28 -0.29 -15.85
CA LEU A 86 -13.99 -1.54 -15.53
C LEU A 86 -15.18 -1.82 -16.46
N ARG A 87 -15.53 -0.84 -17.32
CA ARG A 87 -16.72 -0.88 -18.18
C ARG A 87 -16.40 -0.24 -19.53
N PRO A 88 -15.93 -1.02 -20.52
CA PRO A 88 -15.63 -2.45 -20.44
C PRO A 88 -14.33 -2.73 -19.66
N LEU A 89 -14.21 -3.95 -19.13
CA LEU A 89 -12.92 -4.47 -18.66
C LEU A 89 -11.92 -4.56 -19.85
N PRO A 90 -10.62 -4.31 -19.64
CA PRO A 90 -9.62 -4.41 -20.71
C PRO A 90 -9.54 -5.85 -21.23
N ALA A 91 -9.59 -6.02 -22.56
CA ALA A 91 -9.50 -7.33 -23.22
C ALA A 91 -8.05 -7.73 -23.53
N THR A 92 -7.10 -6.82 -23.35
CA THR A 92 -5.66 -7.00 -23.59
C THR A 92 -4.88 -6.43 -22.41
N PRO A 93 -3.63 -6.86 -22.19
CA PRO A 93 -2.76 -6.26 -21.17
C PRO A 93 -2.74 -4.74 -21.25
N VAL A 94 -2.86 -4.08 -20.10
CA VAL A 94 -2.78 -2.62 -19.99
C VAL A 94 -1.31 -2.22 -19.99
N ALA A 95 -0.94 -1.27 -20.85
CA ALA A 95 0.42 -0.76 -20.94
C ALA A 95 0.87 -0.18 -19.60
N ALA A 96 2.10 -0.50 -19.19
CA ALA A 96 2.69 -0.01 -17.96
C ALA A 96 4.15 0.42 -18.18
N ASP A 97 4.56 1.46 -17.47
CA ASP A 97 5.97 1.78 -17.29
C ASP A 97 6.52 0.95 -16.13
N ARG A 98 7.72 0.41 -16.28
CA ARG A 98 8.46 -0.20 -15.18
C ARG A 98 9.52 0.76 -14.68
N TRP A 99 9.47 1.07 -13.40
CA TRP A 99 10.46 1.88 -12.69
C TRP A 99 11.25 0.99 -11.75
N ASP A 100 12.56 0.89 -11.97
CA ASP A 100 13.44 0.13 -11.09
C ASP A 100 14.13 1.07 -10.10
N TYR A 101 14.13 0.69 -8.83
CA TYR A 101 14.74 1.47 -7.76
C TYR A 101 15.76 0.68 -6.95
N VAL A 102 16.77 1.39 -6.46
CA VAL A 102 17.77 0.86 -5.52
C VAL A 102 17.74 1.66 -4.23
N TYR A 103 17.72 0.98 -3.09
CA TYR A 103 17.87 1.60 -1.78
C TYR A 103 19.30 2.12 -1.58
N PRO A 104 19.50 3.34 -1.05
CA PRO A 104 20.82 3.94 -0.89
C PRO A 104 21.66 3.27 0.22
N ASP A 105 21.03 2.49 1.09
CA ASP A 105 21.58 1.96 2.33
C ASP A 105 21.42 0.43 2.45
N GLY A 106 21.30 -0.25 1.31
CA GLY A 106 21.15 -1.71 1.21
C GLY A 106 19.69 -2.15 1.05
N PRO A 107 19.44 -3.44 0.73
CA PRO A 107 18.09 -3.96 0.53
C PRO A 107 17.20 -3.80 1.76
N HIS A 108 15.90 -3.62 1.55
CA HIS A 108 14.87 -3.58 2.61
C HIS A 108 13.61 -4.31 2.15
N ASN A 109 12.89 -4.91 3.12
CA ASN A 109 11.51 -5.38 2.91
C ASN A 109 10.55 -4.19 3.09
N ALA A 110 9.74 -3.89 2.09
CA ALA A 110 8.72 -2.84 2.14
C ALA A 110 7.34 -3.38 1.75
N GLU A 111 6.31 -2.81 2.38
CA GLU A 111 4.92 -3.28 2.27
C GLU A 111 3.90 -2.14 2.17
N ALA A 112 4.38 -0.91 2.05
CA ALA A 112 3.50 0.22 1.93
C ALA A 112 4.06 1.24 0.95
N MET A 113 3.16 1.81 0.15
CA MET A 113 3.49 2.82 -0.84
C MET A 113 2.42 3.91 -0.89
N LEU A 114 2.85 5.17 -0.91
CA LEU A 114 1.96 6.33 -1.13
C LEU A 114 2.36 7.07 -2.40
N VAL A 115 1.41 7.73 -3.06
CA VAL A 115 1.64 8.56 -4.25
C VAL A 115 1.50 10.03 -3.87
N ASP A 116 2.54 10.82 -4.09
CA ASP A 116 2.56 12.27 -3.86
C ASP A 116 1.96 13.02 -5.07
N ALA A 117 1.68 14.31 -4.90
CA ALA A 117 1.00 15.13 -5.91
C ALA A 117 1.80 15.31 -7.21
N ASP A 118 3.13 15.22 -7.14
CA ASP A 118 4.05 15.30 -8.28
C ASP A 118 4.28 13.94 -8.98
N GLY A 119 3.61 12.88 -8.53
CA GLY A 119 3.77 11.52 -9.02
C GLY A 119 4.99 10.78 -8.45
N SER A 120 5.75 11.40 -7.54
CA SER A 120 6.74 10.68 -6.73
C SER A 120 6.06 9.75 -5.74
N LEU A 121 6.80 8.72 -5.31
CA LEU A 121 6.29 7.69 -4.43
C LEU A 121 6.98 7.80 -3.07
N LEU A 122 6.26 7.48 -2.01
CA LEU A 122 6.85 7.19 -0.70
C LEU A 122 6.78 5.69 -0.47
N ILE A 123 7.93 5.06 -0.22
CA ILE A 123 8.04 3.63 0.07
C ILE A 123 8.36 3.47 1.56
N ILE A 124 7.60 2.63 2.24
CA ILE A 124 7.67 2.43 3.70
C ILE A 124 8.04 0.97 3.98
N THR A 125 9.10 0.76 4.77
CA THR A 125 9.61 -0.59 5.10
C THR A 125 8.70 -1.30 6.11
N LYS A 126 8.50 -2.62 6.03
CA LYS A 126 7.76 -3.42 7.04
C LYS A 126 8.45 -3.40 8.41
N SER A 127 9.79 -3.43 8.40
CA SER A 127 10.69 -3.67 9.55
C SER A 127 10.35 -4.95 10.32
N ALA A 128 11.24 -5.95 10.34
CA ALA A 128 11.04 -7.16 11.14
C ALA A 128 11.66 -7.03 12.54
N ARG A 129 11.15 -7.79 13.52
CA ARG A 129 11.81 -7.94 14.83
C ARG A 129 13.25 -8.40 14.66
N ASN A 130 14.18 -7.71 15.32
CA ASN A 130 15.58 -8.12 15.39
C ASN A 130 15.81 -9.19 16.47
N ASP A 131 17.05 -9.68 16.59
CA ASP A 131 17.44 -10.70 17.59
C ASP A 131 17.20 -10.28 19.04
N ALA A 132 17.06 -8.97 19.32
CA ALA A 132 16.70 -8.43 20.63
C ALA A 132 15.17 -8.38 20.85
N GLY A 133 14.38 -8.88 19.90
CA GLY A 133 12.92 -8.86 19.94
C GLY A 133 12.30 -7.49 19.67
N VAL A 134 13.05 -6.52 19.16
CA VAL A 134 12.57 -5.15 18.92
C VAL A 134 12.34 -4.93 17.42
N VAL A 135 11.22 -4.32 17.05
CA VAL A 135 11.01 -3.82 15.68
C VAL A 135 11.73 -2.48 15.54
N PRO A 136 12.72 -2.35 14.65
CA PRO A 136 13.37 -1.07 14.41
C PRO A 136 12.40 -0.09 13.76
N PRO A 137 12.63 1.24 13.89
CA PRO A 137 11.84 2.24 13.20
C PRO A 137 11.72 1.97 11.70
N HIS A 138 10.52 2.13 11.18
CA HIS A 138 10.15 2.01 9.77
C HIS A 138 10.76 3.17 9.02
N ARG A 139 11.42 2.91 7.90
CA ARG A 139 12.07 3.92 7.07
C ARG A 139 11.13 4.36 5.97
N ILE A 140 11.16 5.65 5.66
CA ILE A 140 10.42 6.27 4.57
C ILE A 140 11.42 6.73 3.52
N TYR A 141 11.23 6.26 2.29
CA TYR A 141 12.04 6.61 1.14
C TYR A 141 11.19 7.32 0.09
N ARG A 142 11.76 8.33 -0.58
CA ARG A 142 11.18 8.92 -1.79
C ARG A 142 11.72 8.22 -3.02
N ALA A 143 10.80 7.85 -3.92
CA ALA A 143 11.08 7.36 -5.25
C ALA A 143 10.66 8.42 -6.27
N SER A 144 11.61 9.05 -6.95
CA SER A 144 11.31 9.97 -8.05
C SER A 144 10.71 9.21 -9.24
N PRO A 145 9.80 9.82 -10.03
CA PRO A 145 9.28 9.18 -11.24
C PRO A 145 10.39 8.70 -12.18
N GLY A 146 10.24 7.51 -12.76
CA GLY A 146 11.15 6.97 -13.79
C GLY A 146 12.24 6.02 -13.30
N GLY A 147 12.34 5.74 -11.99
CA GLY A 147 13.36 4.85 -11.43
C GLY A 147 14.60 5.58 -10.90
N GLY A 148 15.58 4.83 -10.41
CA GLY A 148 16.87 5.35 -9.93
C GLY A 148 17.18 4.97 -8.49
N THR A 149 17.95 5.82 -7.79
CA THR A 149 18.25 5.59 -6.36
C THR A 149 17.19 6.27 -5.50
N LEU A 150 16.64 5.52 -4.54
CA LEU A 150 15.72 6.06 -3.55
C LEU A 150 16.42 7.09 -2.67
N THR A 151 15.68 8.09 -2.21
CA THR A 151 16.17 9.06 -1.23
C THR A 151 15.59 8.72 0.14
N TYR A 152 16.44 8.38 1.11
CA TYR A 152 15.99 8.25 2.50
C TYR A 152 15.49 9.62 3.02
N LEU A 153 14.29 9.64 3.59
CA LEU A 153 13.69 10.85 4.15
C LEU A 153 13.78 10.85 5.67
N SER A 154 13.17 9.86 6.30
CA SER A 154 12.98 9.81 7.75
C SER A 154 12.69 8.38 8.20
N SER A 155 12.59 8.18 9.50
CA SER A 155 12.05 6.97 10.09
C SER A 155 11.07 7.28 11.19
N PHE A 156 10.14 6.35 11.45
CA PHE A 156 9.14 6.50 12.48
C PHE A 156 8.80 5.14 13.09
N THR A 157 8.23 5.18 14.29
CA THR A 157 7.62 4.01 14.93
C THR A 157 6.12 4.29 14.99
N PRO A 158 5.26 3.43 14.39
CA PRO A 158 3.83 3.56 14.59
C PRO A 158 3.47 3.53 16.08
N PRO A 159 2.38 4.17 16.51
CA PRO A 159 1.89 4.05 17.88
C PRO A 159 1.74 2.58 18.29
N ALA A 160 1.87 2.33 19.60
CA ALA A 160 1.59 1.00 20.12
C ALA A 160 0.07 0.76 20.10
N PRO A 161 -0.40 -0.41 19.63
CA PRO A 161 -1.83 -0.70 19.53
C PRO A 161 -2.47 -0.69 20.91
N SER A 162 -3.67 -0.11 21.05
CA SER A 162 -4.46 -0.17 22.28
C SER A 162 -4.79 -1.62 22.69
N ARG A 163 -4.78 -2.55 21.73
CA ARG A 163 -4.97 -3.99 21.94
C ARG A 163 -3.96 -4.79 21.11
N SER A 164 -2.89 -5.24 21.75
CA SER A 164 -1.91 -6.12 21.10
C SER A 164 -2.43 -7.55 21.02
N ALA A 165 -2.45 -8.14 19.82
CA ALA A 165 -2.73 -9.55 19.62
C ALA A 165 -1.68 -10.18 18.70
N GLN A 166 -1.64 -9.77 17.43
CA GLN A 166 -0.69 -10.28 16.42
C GLN A 166 0.70 -9.68 16.63
N SER A 167 0.75 -8.39 16.99
CA SER A 167 1.99 -7.66 17.30
C SER A 167 2.76 -8.25 18.48
N LEU A 168 2.15 -9.08 19.34
CA LEU A 168 2.89 -9.81 20.38
C LEU A 168 3.94 -10.76 19.78
N PHE A 169 3.67 -11.32 18.59
CA PHE A 169 4.54 -12.28 17.91
C PHE A 169 5.41 -11.60 16.85
N THR A 170 4.83 -10.70 16.05
CA THR A 170 5.50 -10.07 14.90
C THR A 170 6.10 -8.71 15.21
N GLY A 171 5.60 -8.06 16.26
CA GLY A 171 5.86 -6.65 16.55
C GLY A 171 4.96 -5.73 15.73
N THR A 172 4.99 -4.43 16.03
CA THR A 172 4.22 -3.43 15.29
C THR A 172 4.88 -3.18 13.94
N VAL A 173 4.37 -3.84 12.91
CA VAL A 173 4.87 -3.77 11.54
C VAL A 173 3.86 -3.09 10.64
N VAL A 174 4.33 -2.26 9.70
CA VAL A 174 3.46 -1.62 8.70
C VAL A 174 3.21 -2.63 7.58
N THR A 175 1.95 -2.87 7.26
CA THR A 175 1.52 -3.87 6.28
C THR A 175 0.80 -3.26 5.08
N ASP A 176 0.29 -2.03 5.19
CA ASP A 176 -0.12 -1.21 4.04
C ASP A 176 -0.27 0.26 4.47
N ALA A 177 -0.40 1.17 3.51
CA ALA A 177 -0.73 2.57 3.74
C ALA A 177 -1.60 3.15 2.63
N ALA A 178 -2.49 4.08 2.99
CA ALA A 178 -3.31 4.82 2.03
C ALA A 178 -3.26 6.32 2.30
N ALA A 179 -3.23 7.15 1.25
CA ALA A 179 -3.29 8.60 1.36
C ALA A 179 -4.49 9.17 0.60
N SER A 180 -5.20 10.12 1.21
CA SER A 180 -6.28 10.85 0.55
C SER A 180 -6.58 12.16 1.28
N ASN A 181 -6.62 13.27 0.53
CA ASN A 181 -7.08 14.58 1.01
C ASN A 181 -6.43 15.04 2.33
N GLY A 182 -5.10 14.99 2.40
CA GLY A 182 -4.35 15.39 3.60
C GLY A 182 -4.50 14.42 4.79
N ARG A 183 -4.92 13.19 4.54
CA ARG A 183 -4.94 12.11 5.53
C ARG A 183 -4.09 10.96 5.03
N VAL A 184 -3.36 10.33 5.95
CA VAL A 184 -2.66 9.07 5.72
C VAL A 184 -3.19 8.03 6.70
N LEU A 185 -3.51 6.84 6.22
CA LEU A 185 -3.75 5.66 7.04
C LEU A 185 -2.50 4.81 7.00
N ILE A 186 -2.05 4.38 8.17
CA ILE A 186 -1.05 3.33 8.34
C ILE A 186 -1.76 2.13 8.92
N LEU A 187 -1.68 1.00 8.21
CA LEU A 187 -2.18 -0.29 8.66
C LEU A 187 -1.02 -1.08 9.28
N THR A 188 -1.30 -1.67 10.43
CA THR A 188 -0.50 -2.74 11.04
C THR A 188 -1.41 -3.94 11.26
N TYR A 189 -0.86 -5.07 11.73
CA TYR A 189 -1.69 -6.24 12.06
C TYR A 189 -2.72 -6.02 13.19
N ASP A 190 -2.57 -4.98 14.03
CA ASP A 190 -3.45 -4.76 15.19
C ASP A 190 -4.09 -3.36 15.23
N GLU A 191 -3.74 -2.46 14.31
CA GLU A 191 -4.18 -1.06 14.37
C GLU A 191 -4.26 -0.41 12.98
N VAL A 192 -5.27 0.45 12.83
CA VAL A 192 -5.31 1.49 11.79
C VAL A 192 -5.07 2.84 12.45
N THR A 193 -3.94 3.48 12.15
CA THR A 193 -3.64 4.83 12.62
C THR A 193 -3.87 5.85 11.51
N GLN A 194 -4.65 6.90 11.79
CA GLN A 194 -4.82 8.03 10.87
C GLN A 194 -3.93 9.20 11.27
N TYR A 195 -3.11 9.67 10.34
CA TYR A 195 -2.34 10.91 10.41
C TYR A 195 -3.05 12.00 9.61
N ALA A 196 -3.20 13.20 10.17
CA ALA A 196 -3.93 14.31 9.55
C ALA A 196 -3.04 15.53 9.33
N ALA A 197 -2.95 15.98 8.08
CA ALA A 197 -2.16 17.14 7.70
C ALA A 197 -2.53 18.36 8.56
N PRO A 198 -1.55 19.04 9.18
CA PRO A 198 -1.82 20.16 10.07
C PRO A 198 -2.31 21.41 9.30
N LYS A 199 -2.12 21.43 7.98
CA LYS A 199 -2.54 22.49 7.07
C LYS A 199 -2.71 21.95 5.65
N ALA A 200 -3.50 22.65 4.84
CA ALA A 200 -3.59 22.39 3.41
C ALA A 200 -2.21 22.52 2.75
N GLY A 201 -1.87 21.59 1.86
CA GLY A 201 -0.57 21.56 1.17
C GLY A 201 0.62 21.15 2.05
N ALA A 202 0.39 20.56 3.23
CA ALA A 202 1.47 19.89 3.97
C ALA A 202 2.08 18.79 3.09
N ALA A 203 3.41 18.68 3.08
CA ALA A 203 4.11 17.70 2.27
C ALA A 203 3.80 16.28 2.75
N LEU A 204 3.38 15.40 1.84
CA LEU A 204 3.03 14.01 2.18
C LEU A 204 4.22 13.29 2.83
N ALA A 205 5.44 13.62 2.40
CA ALA A 205 6.70 13.13 2.98
C ALA A 205 6.82 13.33 4.51
N ASP A 206 6.12 14.32 5.07
CA ASP A 206 6.19 14.66 6.49
C ASP A 206 5.09 13.97 7.32
N PHE A 207 4.29 13.06 6.73
CA PHE A 207 3.08 12.52 7.38
C PHE A 207 3.33 11.92 8.76
N ALA A 208 4.50 11.29 8.97
CA ALA A 208 4.86 10.67 10.24
C ALA A 208 4.96 11.65 11.41
N SER A 209 5.09 12.95 11.12
CA SER A 209 5.11 14.04 12.12
C SER A 209 3.74 14.66 12.38
N TRP A 210 2.73 14.29 11.61
CA TRP A 210 1.41 14.88 11.72
C TRP A 210 0.66 14.40 12.98
N PRO A 211 -0.29 15.19 13.50
CA PRO A 211 -1.22 14.72 14.51
C PRO A 211 -1.89 13.41 14.06
N HIS A 212 -1.95 12.43 14.95
CA HIS A 212 -2.51 11.12 14.66
C HIS A 212 -3.57 10.69 15.68
N ARG A 213 -4.37 9.71 15.30
CA ARG A 213 -5.32 9.01 16.16
C ARG A 213 -5.51 7.57 15.69
N GLU A 214 -5.76 6.68 16.64
CA GLU A 214 -6.23 5.31 16.35
C GLU A 214 -7.65 5.36 15.79
N LEU A 215 -7.92 4.52 14.78
CA LEU A 215 -9.24 4.30 14.19
C LEU A 215 -9.71 2.85 14.44
N PRO A 216 -11.03 2.56 14.31
CA PRO A 216 -11.55 1.21 14.52
C PRO A 216 -10.96 0.18 13.55
N ASP A 217 -10.31 -0.86 14.06
CA ASP A 217 -9.79 -1.95 13.24
C ASP A 217 -10.74 -3.16 13.22
N PRO A 218 -11.15 -3.69 12.06
CA PRO A 218 -11.94 -4.92 11.99
C PRO A 218 -11.12 -6.12 12.49
N PRO A 219 -11.72 -7.07 13.24
CA PRO A 219 -10.99 -8.23 13.78
C PRO A 219 -10.66 -9.23 12.66
N MET A 220 -9.55 -8.98 11.97
CA MET A 220 -9.04 -9.77 10.86
C MET A 220 -7.59 -10.20 11.15
N ILE A 221 -7.24 -11.41 10.74
CA ILE A 221 -5.89 -11.94 10.86
C ILE A 221 -5.13 -11.55 9.59
N GLN A 222 -3.87 -11.13 9.72
CA GLN A 222 -3.01 -10.72 8.61
C GLN A 222 -3.69 -9.71 7.68
N THR A 223 -4.03 -8.56 8.23
CA THR A 223 -4.50 -7.39 7.49
C THR A 223 -3.35 -6.76 6.71
N GLU A 224 -3.46 -6.74 5.39
CA GLU A 224 -2.36 -6.38 4.48
C GLU A 224 -2.82 -5.50 3.30
N GLY A 225 -4.04 -4.99 3.38
CA GLY A 225 -4.49 -3.97 2.44
C GLY A 225 -5.42 -2.98 3.11
N ILE A 226 -5.26 -1.71 2.81
CA ILE A 226 -6.13 -0.62 3.26
C ILE A 226 -6.41 0.37 2.13
N ALA A 227 -7.65 0.83 2.04
CA ALA A 227 -8.01 1.87 1.08
C ALA A 227 -9.08 2.78 1.66
N PHE A 228 -8.93 4.09 1.47
CA PHE A 228 -10.05 5.00 1.70
C PHE A 228 -11.24 4.64 0.79
N GLN A 229 -12.45 4.78 1.32
CA GLN A 229 -13.65 4.82 0.50
C GLN A 229 -13.67 6.12 -0.32
N THR A 230 -14.27 6.09 -1.51
CA THR A 230 -14.38 7.25 -2.42
C THR A 230 -15.17 8.42 -1.82
N ALA A 231 -16.16 8.13 -0.96
CA ALA A 231 -16.97 9.12 -0.30
C ALA A 231 -16.82 9.04 1.23
N GLY A 232 -16.39 10.15 1.84
CA GLY A 232 -16.41 10.34 3.29
C GLY A 232 -15.11 10.03 4.01
N CYS A 233 -15.24 9.34 5.14
CA CYS A 233 -14.21 9.10 6.14
C CYS A 233 -13.99 7.61 6.44
N GLY A 234 -14.70 6.72 5.74
CA GLY A 234 -14.55 5.28 5.86
C GLY A 234 -13.38 4.74 5.06
N TYR A 235 -13.06 3.47 5.30
CA TYR A 235 -12.01 2.72 4.63
C TYR A 235 -12.36 1.23 4.57
N GLU A 236 -11.76 0.54 3.61
CA GLU A 236 -11.78 -0.92 3.51
C GLU A 236 -10.45 -1.48 4.01
N VAL A 237 -10.52 -2.65 4.64
CA VAL A 237 -9.35 -3.45 5.03
C VAL A 237 -9.48 -4.83 4.40
N THR A 238 -8.36 -5.38 3.91
CA THR A 238 -8.30 -6.73 3.34
C THR A 238 -7.27 -7.59 4.06
N SER A 239 -7.52 -8.90 4.16
CA SER A 239 -6.54 -9.86 4.67
C SER A 239 -5.91 -10.69 3.56
N GLU A 240 -4.64 -11.06 3.75
CA GLU A 240 -3.91 -11.99 2.89
C GLU A 240 -4.63 -13.36 2.86
N GLN A 241 -5.04 -13.84 4.04
CA GLN A 241 -5.75 -15.10 4.23
C GLN A 241 -6.86 -14.96 5.27
N GLY A 242 -7.88 -15.83 5.19
CA GLY A 242 -8.86 -16.01 6.26
C GLY A 242 -8.37 -17.03 7.30
N PRO A 243 -8.98 -17.10 8.50
CA PRO A 243 -8.61 -18.09 9.51
C PRO A 243 -8.60 -19.51 8.95
N ALA A 244 -7.57 -20.30 9.30
CA ALA A 244 -7.42 -21.71 8.88
C ALA A 244 -7.38 -21.95 7.35
N GLY A 245 -6.75 -21.05 6.59
CA GLY A 245 -6.60 -21.20 5.13
C GLY A 245 -7.89 -20.95 4.35
N THR A 246 -8.82 -20.19 4.94
CA THR A 246 -10.02 -19.73 4.23
C THR A 246 -9.69 -18.54 3.33
N ARG A 247 -10.61 -18.21 2.42
CA ARG A 247 -10.43 -17.10 1.46
C ARG A 247 -10.16 -15.79 2.20
N SER A 248 -9.36 -14.92 1.58
CA SER A 248 -9.16 -13.53 2.01
C SER A 248 -10.49 -12.86 2.35
N ALA A 249 -10.47 -12.05 3.40
CA ALA A 249 -11.63 -11.30 3.85
C ALA A 249 -11.48 -9.82 3.48
N MET A 250 -12.61 -9.14 3.26
CA MET A 250 -12.69 -7.70 3.13
C MET A 250 -13.69 -7.17 4.15
N ALA A 251 -13.37 -6.06 4.80
CA ALA A 251 -14.25 -5.41 5.75
C ALA A 251 -14.24 -3.88 5.60
N ALA A 252 -15.43 -3.30 5.63
CA ALA A 252 -15.63 -1.85 5.60
C ALA A 252 -15.73 -1.29 7.02
N VAL A 253 -15.02 -0.19 7.26
CA VAL A 253 -15.24 0.68 8.41
C VAL A 253 -15.92 1.95 7.93
N LEU A 254 -17.19 2.11 8.29
CA LEU A 254 -18.00 3.26 7.89
C LEU A 254 -17.81 4.45 8.83
N CYS A 255 -18.07 5.65 8.31
CA CYS A 255 -18.19 6.84 9.14
C CYS A 255 -19.23 6.64 10.25
N ARG A 256 -18.88 7.06 11.47
CA ARG A 256 -19.82 7.22 12.58
C ARG A 256 -20.08 8.69 12.83
#